data_AF-A0A0C3HEK5-F1
#
_entry.id   AF-A0A0C3HEK5-F1
#
_cell.length_a   1.000
_cell.length_b   1.000
_cell.length_c   1.000
_cell.angle_alpha   90.00
_cell.angle_beta   90.00
_cell.angle_gamma   90.00
#
_symmetry.space_group_name_H-M   'P 1'
#
loop_
_entity.id
_entity.type
_entity.pdbx_description
1 polymer ?
#
loop_
_entity_poly.entity_id
_entity_poly.type
_entity_poly.pdbx_seq_one_letter_code
_entity_poly.pdbx_strand_id
1 'polypeptide(L)'
;MEFKFTLITTVILMGTVAADSAGYVLPSTGSASTTQFYLGPELSSGTACGVDALPNGQSTSGKQGGGPGYLYAAINQLAFGANPSVSGAGGPGGACGVCYWLTPVSAEGVALSANALIFKIIDECPASVALSGGKHCDQCTTSEVNDMGQHWHFDIAIDAMSTAQYNQFFNGVTDGSNWYEVYFEQTSCGTNNPTPPVKSWGCISGCSNNEAATVCEDTGFSKL
;
A
#
# COMPACT_ATOMS: atom_id res chain seq x y z
N MET A 1 -0.89 -47.96 4.75
CA MET A 1 -0.16 -46.69 4.91
C MET A 1 -1.20 -45.59 5.02
N GLU A 2 -1.53 -45.19 6.25
CA GLU A 2 -2.48 -44.11 6.52
C GLU A 2 -1.71 -42.78 6.51
N PHE A 3 -2.00 -41.92 5.55
CA PHE A 3 -1.52 -40.55 5.55
C PHE A 3 -2.39 -39.72 6.50
N LYS A 4 -1.85 -39.43 7.69
CA LYS A 4 -2.44 -38.46 8.62
C LYS A 4 -2.21 -37.06 8.08
N PHE A 5 -3.27 -36.41 7.61
CA PHE A 5 -3.28 -34.98 7.37
C PHE A 5 -3.28 -34.26 8.73
N THR A 6 -2.15 -33.64 9.08
CA THR A 6 -2.09 -32.67 10.18
C THR A 6 -2.66 -31.36 9.66
N LEU A 7 -3.91 -31.08 10.02
CA LEU A 7 -4.52 -29.77 9.81
C LEU A 7 -3.84 -28.78 10.77
N ILE A 8 -2.95 -27.93 10.23
CA ILE A 8 -2.39 -26.81 11.00
C ILE A 8 -3.43 -25.70 11.00
N THR A 9 -4.22 -25.62 12.07
CA THR A 9 -5.10 -24.48 12.32
C THR A 9 -4.23 -23.32 12.79
N THR A 10 -3.82 -22.45 11.86
CA THR A 10 -3.18 -21.18 12.21
C THR A 10 -4.21 -20.31 12.93
N VAL A 11 -4.08 -20.22 14.26
CA VAL A 11 -4.82 -19.22 15.04
C VAL A 11 -4.18 -17.88 14.71
N ILE A 12 -4.87 -17.09 13.88
CA ILE A 12 -4.52 -15.68 13.65
C ILE A 12 -4.83 -14.96 14.97
N LEU A 13 -3.79 -14.68 15.76
CA LEU A 13 -3.88 -13.71 16.84
C LEU A 13 -4.09 -12.35 16.16
N MET A 14 -5.34 -11.91 16.04
CA MET A 14 -5.66 -10.54 15.66
C MET A 14 -5.17 -9.64 16.79
N GLY A 15 -3.91 -9.21 16.72
CA GLY A 15 -3.43 -8.10 17.54
C GLY A 15 -4.33 -6.91 17.23
N THR A 16 -5.05 -6.42 18.23
CA THR A 16 -5.87 -5.23 18.09
C THR A 16 -4.93 -4.05 17.82
N VAL A 17 -4.76 -3.70 16.55
CA VAL A 17 -4.05 -2.49 16.15
C VAL A 17 -4.92 -1.33 16.64
N ALA A 18 -4.42 -0.53 17.57
CA ALA A 18 -5.18 0.59 18.11
C ALA A 18 -5.12 1.77 17.14
N ALA A 19 -6.28 2.33 16.82
CA ALA A 19 -6.36 3.59 16.10
C ALA A 19 -5.80 4.74 16.95
N ASP A 20 -5.19 5.72 16.30
CA ASP A 20 -4.80 6.98 16.94
C ASP A 20 -6.01 7.88 17.25
N SER A 21 -5.77 9.09 17.74
CA SER A 21 -6.82 10.07 18.05
C SER A 21 -7.68 10.45 16.84
N ALA A 22 -7.12 10.38 15.63
CA ALA A 22 -7.78 10.74 14.38
C ALA A 22 -8.41 9.52 13.67
N GLY A 23 -8.24 8.32 14.23
CA GLY A 23 -8.79 7.07 13.71
C GLY A 23 -7.85 6.29 12.77
N TYR A 24 -6.64 6.79 12.50
CA TYR A 24 -5.69 6.10 11.63
C TYR A 24 -5.08 4.90 12.32
N VAL A 25 -4.75 3.87 11.53
CA VAL A 25 -4.20 2.62 12.02
C VAL A 25 -3.07 2.20 11.10
N LEU A 26 -1.83 2.20 11.58
CA LEU A 26 -0.69 1.64 10.82
C LEU A 26 -0.56 0.14 11.13
N PRO A 27 -1.01 -0.77 10.23
CA PRO A 27 -1.02 -2.19 10.53
C PRO A 27 0.39 -2.79 10.39
N SER A 28 0.80 -3.65 11.33
CA SER A 28 2.08 -4.36 11.22
C SER A 28 1.98 -5.66 10.43
N THR A 29 0.81 -6.29 10.36
CA THR A 29 0.58 -7.56 9.65
C THR A 29 -0.89 -7.71 9.26
N GLY A 30 -1.21 -8.51 8.25
CA GLY A 30 -2.59 -8.87 7.92
C GLY A 30 -2.77 -9.40 6.51
N SER A 31 -4.00 -9.29 6.01
CA SER A 31 -4.34 -9.47 4.59
C SER A 31 -4.76 -8.15 3.96
N ALA A 32 -4.41 -7.95 2.70
CA ALA A 32 -4.74 -6.75 1.94
C ALA A 32 -5.09 -7.12 0.49
N SER A 33 -5.74 -6.21 -0.24
CA SER A 33 -5.81 -6.30 -1.70
C SER A 33 -4.77 -5.38 -2.35
N THR A 34 -4.53 -5.56 -3.64
CA THR A 34 -3.66 -4.66 -4.40
C THR A 34 -4.27 -4.22 -5.72
N THR A 35 -4.06 -2.96 -6.10
CA THR A 35 -4.15 -2.51 -7.49
C THR A 35 -2.79 -2.05 -8.01
N GLN A 36 -2.78 -1.32 -9.11
CA GLN A 36 -1.58 -0.77 -9.70
C GLN A 36 -1.81 0.69 -10.14
N PHE A 37 -0.77 1.50 -10.02
CA PHE A 37 -0.71 2.85 -10.56
C PHE A 37 0.62 3.12 -11.28
N TYR A 38 0.64 4.20 -12.06
CA TYR A 38 1.84 4.69 -12.71
C TYR A 38 2.42 5.83 -11.88
N LEU A 39 3.62 5.64 -11.32
CA LEU A 39 4.31 6.62 -10.49
C LEU A 39 4.85 7.80 -11.31
N GLY A 40 5.27 7.57 -12.57
CA GLY A 40 5.87 8.62 -13.40
C GLY A 40 5.08 9.95 -13.42
N PRO A 41 3.77 9.94 -13.70
CA PRO A 41 2.90 11.13 -13.61
C PRO A 41 2.88 11.80 -12.23
N GLU A 42 2.84 11.01 -11.15
CA GLU A 42 2.71 11.50 -9.77
C GLU A 42 3.94 12.27 -9.28
N LEU A 43 5.14 11.95 -9.81
CA LEU A 43 6.38 12.60 -9.41
C LEU A 43 6.40 14.12 -9.70
N SER A 44 5.61 14.59 -10.67
CA SER A 44 5.58 16.01 -11.06
C SER A 44 5.00 16.92 -9.97
N SER A 45 3.86 16.54 -9.41
CA SER A 45 3.24 17.19 -8.24
C SER A 45 3.92 16.77 -6.93
N GLY A 46 4.55 15.60 -6.92
CA GLY A 46 5.02 14.92 -5.74
C GLY A 46 3.91 14.03 -5.17
N THR A 47 4.28 12.84 -4.70
CA THR A 47 3.37 11.93 -3.99
C THR A 47 2.91 12.52 -2.66
N ALA A 48 1.98 11.87 -1.95
CA ALA A 48 1.55 12.29 -0.60
C ALA A 48 2.71 12.34 0.41
N CYS A 49 3.73 11.49 0.28
CA CYS A 49 4.96 11.57 1.08
C CYS A 49 5.95 12.66 0.61
N GLY A 50 5.63 13.35 -0.48
CA GLY A 50 6.45 14.38 -1.10
C GLY A 50 7.54 13.86 -2.02
N VAL A 51 7.46 12.61 -2.49
CA VAL A 51 8.44 12.04 -3.43
C VAL A 51 8.25 12.66 -4.80
N ASP A 52 9.28 13.29 -5.34
CA ASP A 52 9.23 14.06 -6.59
C ASP A 52 10.25 13.62 -7.65
N ALA A 53 11.08 12.64 -7.33
CA ALA A 53 12.00 12.03 -8.26
C ALA A 53 12.33 10.60 -7.85
N LEU A 54 12.81 9.79 -8.80
CA LEU A 54 13.41 8.51 -8.46
C LEU A 54 14.87 8.70 -8.01
N PRO A 55 15.38 7.81 -7.15
CA PRO A 55 16.78 7.78 -6.75
C PRO A 55 17.75 7.78 -7.94
N ASN A 56 18.93 8.38 -7.74
CA ASN A 56 20.03 8.43 -8.72
C ASN A 56 19.64 9.03 -10.09
N GLY A 57 18.62 9.89 -10.13
CA GLY A 57 18.17 10.54 -11.37
C GLY A 57 17.55 9.57 -12.38
N GLN A 58 17.07 8.41 -11.93
CA GLN A 58 16.40 7.44 -12.78
C GLN A 58 15.00 7.92 -13.19
N SER A 59 14.41 7.27 -14.19
CA SER A 59 13.03 7.53 -14.63
C SER A 59 12.32 6.24 -15.01
N THR A 60 10.99 6.27 -14.97
CA THR A 60 10.13 5.21 -15.47
C THR A 60 9.90 5.39 -16.98
N SER A 61 9.75 4.30 -17.73
CA SER A 61 9.30 4.40 -19.14
C SER A 61 7.78 4.57 -19.32
N GLY A 62 7.02 4.65 -18.22
CA GLY A 62 5.56 4.75 -18.24
C GLY A 62 4.87 3.46 -18.70
N LYS A 63 5.53 2.31 -18.52
CA LYS A 63 5.01 0.98 -18.83
C LYS A 63 5.20 0.07 -17.63
N GLN A 64 4.32 -0.92 -17.48
CA GLN A 64 4.43 -1.95 -16.46
C GLN A 64 5.81 -2.65 -16.54
N GLY A 65 6.52 -2.77 -15.41
CA GLY A 65 7.86 -3.34 -15.37
C GLY A 65 8.90 -2.54 -16.17
N GLY A 66 8.62 -1.26 -16.45
CA GLY A 66 9.41 -0.40 -17.32
C GLY A 66 10.35 0.55 -16.58
N GLY A 67 10.61 0.31 -15.30
CA GLY A 67 11.39 1.16 -14.42
C GLY A 67 12.73 0.57 -14.00
N PRO A 68 13.48 1.31 -13.16
CA PRO A 68 14.83 0.93 -12.71
C PRO A 68 14.85 -0.17 -11.64
N GLY A 69 13.68 -0.60 -11.13
CA GLY A 69 13.59 -1.69 -10.18
C GLY A 69 13.29 -1.32 -8.73
N TYR A 70 12.60 -0.19 -8.53
CA TYR A 70 12.13 0.23 -7.21
C TYR A 70 10.75 -0.35 -6.93
N LEU A 71 10.52 -0.81 -5.70
CA LEU A 71 9.28 -1.44 -5.27
C LEU A 71 8.53 -0.46 -4.36
N TYR A 72 7.78 0.43 -4.98
CA TYR A 72 7.01 1.45 -4.28
C TYR A 72 5.52 1.13 -4.29
N ALA A 73 4.82 1.60 -3.28
CA ALA A 73 3.37 1.47 -3.17
C ALA A 73 2.73 2.68 -2.52
N ALA A 74 1.45 2.86 -2.79
CA ALA A 74 0.54 3.63 -1.95
C ALA A 74 -0.17 2.70 -0.97
N ILE A 75 -0.63 3.22 0.17
CA ILE A 75 -1.50 2.48 1.10
C ILE A 75 -2.80 3.25 1.33
N ASN A 76 -3.91 2.57 1.61
CA ASN A 76 -5.20 3.24 1.83
C ASN A 76 -5.14 4.27 2.95
N GLN A 77 -5.93 5.34 2.82
CA GLN A 77 -5.96 6.49 3.73
C GLN A 77 -5.99 6.13 5.22
N LEU A 78 -6.82 5.15 5.62
CA LEU A 78 -6.92 4.66 7.00
C LEU A 78 -5.55 4.21 7.56
N ALA A 79 -4.71 3.60 6.72
CA ALA A 79 -3.37 3.17 7.10
C ALA A 79 -2.27 4.16 6.77
N PHE A 80 -2.53 5.13 5.90
CA PHE A 80 -1.55 6.11 5.49
C PHE A 80 -1.23 7.12 6.59
N GLY A 81 -2.27 7.69 7.23
CA GLY A 81 -2.11 8.64 8.34
C GLY A 81 -2.27 10.12 7.97
N ALA A 82 -2.98 10.45 6.90
CA ALA A 82 -3.31 11.83 6.52
C ALA A 82 -4.66 11.88 5.78
N ASN A 83 -5.22 13.06 5.55
CA ASN A 83 -6.47 13.24 4.80
C ASN A 83 -6.37 14.43 3.84
N PRO A 84 -6.19 14.20 2.52
CA PRO A 84 -6.03 15.27 1.54
C PRO A 84 -7.35 15.98 1.21
N SER A 85 -8.50 15.43 1.60
CA SER A 85 -9.82 16.07 1.39
C SER A 85 -10.07 17.24 2.33
N VAL A 86 -9.35 17.32 3.45
CA VAL A 86 -9.43 18.45 4.40
C VAL A 86 -8.21 19.36 4.25
N SER A 87 -8.47 20.66 4.09
CA SER A 87 -7.41 21.66 3.90
C SER A 87 -6.46 21.67 5.10
N GLY A 88 -5.16 21.47 4.84
CA GLY A 88 -4.11 21.41 5.88
C GLY A 88 -3.94 20.03 6.54
N ALA A 89 -4.81 19.07 6.25
CA ALA A 89 -4.71 17.70 6.78
C ALA A 89 -4.08 16.69 5.79
N GLY A 90 -3.79 17.11 4.56
CA GLY A 90 -3.01 16.34 3.59
C GLY A 90 -1.51 16.35 3.87
N GLY A 91 -0.73 15.73 2.98
CA GLY A 91 0.73 15.61 3.11
C GLY A 91 1.16 14.28 3.73
N PRO A 92 2.39 14.17 4.26
CA PRO A 92 2.93 12.88 4.67
C PRO A 92 2.22 12.34 5.92
N GLY A 93 1.72 11.11 5.84
CA GLY A 93 1.26 10.35 6.98
C GLY A 93 2.36 9.48 7.60
N GLY A 94 2.07 8.85 8.75
CA GLY A 94 3.01 7.99 9.46
C GLY A 94 3.47 6.75 8.69
N ALA A 95 2.73 6.33 7.66
CA ALA A 95 3.13 5.23 6.79
C ALA A 95 4.30 5.57 5.85
N CYS A 96 4.59 6.84 5.62
CA CYS A 96 5.63 7.25 4.67
C CYS A 96 7.01 6.65 5.02
N GLY A 97 7.55 5.86 4.09
CA GLY A 97 8.83 5.17 4.23
C GLY A 97 8.77 3.81 4.94
N VAL A 98 7.60 3.41 5.46
CA VAL A 98 7.39 2.08 6.02
C VAL A 98 7.42 1.05 4.90
N CYS A 99 7.95 -0.14 5.20
CA CYS A 99 8.09 -1.21 4.22
C CYS A 99 7.33 -2.46 4.64
N TYR A 100 6.74 -3.13 3.65
CA TYR A 100 5.93 -4.33 3.84
C TYR A 100 6.41 -5.44 2.92
N TRP A 101 6.58 -6.63 3.49
CA TRP A 101 6.75 -7.87 2.75
C TRP A 101 5.37 -8.35 2.30
N LEU A 102 5.08 -8.29 1.00
CA LEU A 102 3.79 -8.69 0.42
C LEU A 102 3.93 -10.06 -0.23
N THR A 103 3.12 -11.03 0.20
CA THR A 103 3.05 -12.39 -0.33
C THR A 103 1.71 -12.60 -1.02
N PRO A 104 1.68 -12.73 -2.36
CA PRO A 104 0.45 -13.03 -3.09
C PRO A 104 -0.24 -14.32 -2.66
N VAL A 105 -1.57 -14.34 -2.75
CA VAL A 105 -2.40 -15.53 -2.53
C VAL A 105 -3.14 -15.87 -3.82
N SER A 106 -3.08 -17.14 -4.25
CA SER A 106 -3.79 -17.60 -5.46
C SER A 106 -5.31 -17.63 -5.26
N ALA A 107 -6.06 -17.79 -6.34
CA ALA A 107 -7.53 -17.93 -6.29
C ALA A 107 -7.99 -19.14 -5.44
N GLU A 108 -7.14 -20.16 -5.29
CA GLU A 108 -7.36 -21.34 -4.45
C GLU A 108 -6.98 -21.11 -2.97
N GLY A 109 -6.55 -19.90 -2.59
CA GLY A 109 -6.14 -19.58 -1.22
C GLY A 109 -4.71 -20.03 -0.87
N VAL A 110 -3.84 -20.23 -1.87
CA VAL A 110 -2.47 -20.70 -1.66
C VAL A 110 -1.50 -19.52 -1.65
N ALA A 111 -0.72 -19.36 -0.58
CA ALA A 111 0.34 -18.36 -0.52
C ALA A 111 1.49 -18.68 -1.50
N LEU A 112 1.86 -17.69 -2.30
CA LEU A 112 2.87 -17.78 -3.35
C LEU A 112 4.17 -17.11 -2.91
N SER A 113 4.87 -17.68 -1.93
CA SER A 113 6.08 -17.08 -1.34
C SER A 113 7.20 -16.80 -2.37
N ALA A 114 7.25 -17.55 -3.47
CA ALA A 114 8.21 -17.30 -4.56
C ALA A 114 7.97 -15.98 -5.31
N ASN A 115 6.75 -15.44 -5.22
CA ASN A 115 6.36 -14.19 -5.87
C ASN A 115 6.52 -12.99 -4.93
N ALA A 116 6.76 -13.23 -3.64
CA ALA A 116 6.73 -12.18 -2.63
C ALA A 116 7.87 -11.16 -2.80
N LEU A 117 7.56 -9.90 -2.49
CA LEU A 117 8.46 -8.76 -2.61
C LEU A 117 8.25 -7.75 -1.47
N ILE A 118 9.27 -6.91 -1.20
CA ILE A 118 9.18 -5.83 -0.22
C ILE A 118 8.83 -4.53 -0.94
N PHE A 119 7.76 -3.87 -0.51
CA PHE A 119 7.36 -2.56 -1.03
C PHE A 119 7.52 -1.48 0.03
N LYS A 120 8.00 -0.30 -0.37
CA LYS A 120 8.04 0.91 0.46
C LYS A 120 6.83 1.79 0.17
N ILE A 121 6.17 2.27 1.21
CA ILE A 121 5.11 3.26 1.09
C ILE A 121 5.71 4.62 0.77
N ILE A 122 5.30 5.18 -0.37
CA ILE A 122 5.69 6.52 -0.81
C ILE A 122 4.48 7.41 -1.10
N ASP A 123 3.27 6.86 -1.06
CA ASP A 123 2.07 7.58 -1.47
C ASP A 123 0.85 7.13 -0.68
N GLU A 124 -0.22 7.88 -0.85
CA GLU A 124 -1.55 7.61 -0.29
C GLU A 124 -2.48 7.13 -1.40
N CYS A 125 -3.29 6.11 -1.11
CA CYS A 125 -4.49 5.82 -1.87
C CYS A 125 -5.69 6.42 -1.13
N PRO A 126 -6.20 7.60 -1.54
CA PRO A 126 -7.21 8.33 -0.78
C PRO A 126 -8.59 7.67 -0.88
N ALA A 127 -9.44 7.87 0.14
CA ALA A 127 -10.84 7.49 0.06
C ALA A 127 -11.61 8.36 -0.98
N SER A 128 -12.56 7.75 -1.69
CA SER A 128 -12.93 8.06 -3.08
C SER A 128 -13.77 9.30 -3.39
N VAL A 129 -13.68 10.40 -2.62
CA VAL A 129 -14.02 11.73 -3.21
C VAL A 129 -12.89 12.30 -4.05
N ALA A 130 -11.64 11.87 -3.85
CA ALA A 130 -10.51 12.44 -4.57
C ALA A 130 -10.37 11.88 -5.99
N LEU A 131 -10.83 10.64 -6.25
CA LEU A 131 -10.61 9.94 -7.52
C LEU A 131 -11.83 9.09 -7.92
N SER A 132 -12.33 9.30 -9.14
CA SER A 132 -13.31 8.40 -9.76
C SER A 132 -12.69 7.00 -9.94
N GLY A 133 -12.99 6.06 -9.03
CA GLY A 133 -12.39 4.72 -9.02
C GLY A 133 -11.88 4.22 -7.67
N GLY A 134 -11.84 5.05 -6.62
CA GLY A 134 -11.20 4.71 -5.33
C GLY A 134 -11.88 3.64 -4.45
N LYS A 135 -12.79 2.81 -4.98
CA LYS A 135 -13.53 1.78 -4.21
C LYS A 135 -12.64 0.82 -3.43
N HIS A 136 -11.39 0.66 -3.86
CA HIS A 136 -10.41 -0.20 -3.23
C HIS A 136 -9.80 0.38 -1.94
N CYS A 137 -9.89 1.69 -1.73
CA CYS A 137 -9.23 2.43 -0.65
C CYS A 137 -10.18 3.17 0.29
N ASP A 138 -11.49 2.89 0.19
CA ASP A 138 -12.58 3.61 0.85
C ASP A 138 -12.80 3.22 2.32
N GLN A 139 -11.91 2.43 2.93
CA GLN A 139 -12.05 2.06 4.33
C GLN A 139 -11.79 3.29 5.21
N CYS A 140 -12.75 3.60 6.07
CA CYS A 140 -12.69 4.70 7.02
C CYS A 140 -12.49 4.20 8.45
N THR A 141 -12.81 2.93 8.69
CA THR A 141 -12.72 2.24 9.98
C THR A 141 -12.20 0.81 9.79
N THR A 142 -11.68 0.22 10.86
CA THR A 142 -11.23 -1.19 10.84
C THR A 142 -12.36 -2.22 10.72
N SER A 143 -13.63 -1.79 10.80
CA SER A 143 -14.80 -2.65 10.56
C SER A 143 -15.20 -2.74 9.09
N GLU A 144 -14.71 -1.84 8.25
CA GLU A 144 -15.06 -1.77 6.84
C GLU A 144 -14.07 -2.55 5.98
N VAL A 145 -14.59 -3.11 4.88
CA VAL A 145 -13.79 -3.75 3.84
C VAL A 145 -14.08 -3.07 2.51
N ASN A 146 -13.12 -3.09 1.58
CA ASN A 146 -13.34 -2.65 0.21
C ASN A 146 -14.19 -3.66 -0.58
N ASP A 147 -14.43 -3.34 -1.84
CA ASP A 147 -15.08 -4.19 -2.84
C ASP A 147 -14.33 -5.50 -3.15
N MET A 148 -13.08 -5.65 -2.70
CA MET A 148 -12.31 -6.90 -2.74
C MET A 148 -12.39 -7.70 -1.43
N GLY A 149 -13.15 -7.24 -0.44
CA GLY A 149 -13.30 -7.90 0.86
C GLY A 149 -12.12 -7.72 1.81
N GLN A 150 -11.25 -6.74 1.57
CA GLN A 150 -10.05 -6.50 2.38
C GLN A 150 -10.15 -5.19 3.17
N HIS A 151 -9.60 -5.17 4.38
CA HIS A 151 -9.51 -3.98 5.23
C HIS A 151 -8.40 -3.02 4.80
N TRP A 152 -7.32 -3.59 4.27
CA TRP A 152 -6.12 -2.88 3.86
C TRP A 152 -5.96 -2.96 2.35
N HIS A 153 -5.33 -1.96 1.77
CA HIS A 153 -5.07 -1.92 0.35
C HIS A 153 -3.71 -1.31 0.03
N PHE A 154 -2.99 -1.92 -0.92
CA PHE A 154 -1.74 -1.38 -1.46
C PHE A 154 -1.87 -1.15 -2.97
N ASP A 155 -1.69 0.09 -3.41
CA ASP A 155 -1.63 0.39 -4.84
C ASP A 155 -0.17 0.32 -5.31
N ILE A 156 0.16 -0.54 -6.28
CA ILE A 156 1.56 -0.84 -6.63
C ILE A 156 2.08 0.05 -7.77
N ALA A 157 3.23 0.69 -7.57
CA ALA A 157 3.90 1.54 -8.58
C ALA A 157 4.56 0.70 -9.68
N ILE A 158 3.78 0.17 -10.61
CA ILE A 158 4.23 -0.87 -11.55
C ILE A 158 5.24 -0.39 -12.59
N ASP A 159 5.28 0.89 -12.89
CA ASP A 159 6.22 1.48 -13.85
C ASP A 159 7.58 1.85 -13.22
N ALA A 160 7.70 1.78 -11.88
CA ALA A 160 8.96 1.86 -11.15
C ALA A 160 9.68 0.50 -11.04
N MET A 161 8.91 -0.59 -11.10
CA MET A 161 9.41 -1.95 -11.08
C MET A 161 10.25 -2.26 -12.32
N SER A 162 11.24 -3.14 -12.18
CA SER A 162 11.90 -3.76 -13.32
C SER A 162 10.99 -4.84 -13.91
N THR A 163 11.24 -5.23 -15.15
CA THR A 163 10.47 -6.30 -15.81
C THR A 163 10.54 -7.61 -15.03
N ALA A 164 11.71 -7.94 -14.45
CA ALA A 164 11.88 -9.16 -13.66
C ALA A 164 11.03 -9.16 -12.39
N GLN A 165 11.00 -8.03 -11.66
CA GLN A 165 10.18 -7.90 -10.45
C GLN A 165 8.69 -7.89 -10.78
N TYR A 166 8.27 -7.19 -11.84
CA TYR A 166 6.87 -7.19 -12.28
C TYR A 166 6.43 -8.61 -12.62
N ASN A 167 7.22 -9.32 -13.43
CA ASN A 167 6.94 -10.71 -13.78
C ASN A 167 6.95 -11.64 -12.56
N GLN A 168 7.82 -11.41 -11.56
CA GLN A 168 7.85 -12.19 -10.33
C GLN A 168 6.58 -11.97 -9.50
N PHE A 169 6.23 -10.72 -9.21
CA PHE A 169 5.15 -10.41 -8.29
C PHE A 169 3.78 -10.74 -8.86
N PHE A 170 3.57 -10.52 -10.15
CA PHE A 170 2.30 -10.77 -10.83
C PHE A 170 2.25 -12.12 -11.56
N ASN A 171 3.22 -13.02 -11.31
CA ASN A 171 3.19 -14.37 -11.88
C ASN A 171 1.97 -15.14 -11.33
N GLY A 172 1.10 -15.62 -12.22
CA GLY A 172 -0.07 -16.40 -11.80
C GLY A 172 -1.26 -15.57 -11.33
N VAL A 173 -1.28 -14.26 -11.60
CA VAL A 173 -2.50 -13.45 -11.41
C VAL A 173 -3.59 -13.89 -12.38
N THR A 174 -4.77 -14.15 -11.86
CA THR A 174 -5.94 -14.58 -12.66
C THR A 174 -6.90 -13.44 -12.98
N ASP A 175 -6.77 -12.26 -12.36
CA ASP A 175 -7.63 -11.11 -12.62
C ASP A 175 -6.85 -9.81 -12.86
N GLY A 176 -6.80 -9.36 -14.10
CA GLY A 176 -6.51 -7.96 -14.45
C GLY A 176 -5.15 -7.37 -14.03
N SER A 177 -4.20 -8.18 -13.53
CA SER A 177 -2.93 -7.78 -12.88
C SER A 177 -3.07 -7.28 -11.42
N ASN A 178 -4.14 -7.65 -10.71
CA ASN A 178 -4.38 -7.33 -9.30
C ASN A 178 -4.45 -8.60 -8.44
N TRP A 179 -4.00 -8.51 -7.19
CA TRP A 179 -4.21 -9.57 -6.19
C TRP A 179 -5.41 -9.20 -5.30
N TYR A 180 -6.44 -10.06 -5.29
CA TYR A 180 -7.56 -9.94 -4.33
C TYR A 180 -7.10 -10.09 -2.89
N GLU A 181 -6.04 -10.88 -2.68
CA GLU A 181 -5.46 -11.11 -1.38
C GLU A 181 -3.93 -11.23 -1.48
N VAL A 182 -3.26 -10.49 -0.62
CA VAL A 182 -1.86 -10.66 -0.25
C VAL A 182 -1.79 -10.76 1.26
N TYR A 183 -0.89 -11.59 1.79
CA TYR A 183 -0.46 -11.47 3.17
C TYR A 183 0.64 -10.41 3.27
N PHE A 184 0.58 -9.57 4.28
CA PHE A 184 1.60 -8.56 4.52
C PHE A 184 2.18 -8.62 5.93
N GLU A 185 3.44 -8.24 6.03
CA GLU A 185 4.17 -8.04 7.29
C GLU A 185 5.09 -6.82 7.15
N GLN A 186 5.05 -5.91 8.12
CA GLN A 186 5.95 -4.78 8.21
C GLN A 186 7.38 -5.28 8.42
N THR A 187 8.31 -4.76 7.63
CA THR A 187 9.70 -5.24 7.61
C THR A 187 10.68 -4.10 7.32
N SER A 188 11.97 -4.42 7.36
CA SER A 188 13.02 -3.50 6.89
C SER A 188 12.98 -3.39 5.36
N CYS A 189 13.19 -2.18 4.84
CA CYS A 189 13.05 -1.89 3.41
C CYS A 189 14.00 -2.65 2.46
N GLY A 190 15.11 -3.17 2.96
CA GLY A 190 16.14 -3.80 2.13
C GLY A 190 16.78 -2.84 1.13
N THR A 191 17.59 -3.39 0.21
CA THR A 191 18.38 -2.61 -0.76
C THR A 191 17.59 -2.18 -1.99
N ASN A 192 16.50 -2.87 -2.33
CA ASN A 192 15.68 -2.60 -3.52
C ASN A 192 14.73 -1.42 -3.34
N ASN A 193 14.62 -0.92 -2.11
CA ASN A 193 13.80 0.25 -1.76
C ASN A 193 14.68 1.35 -1.16
N PRO A 194 15.58 1.95 -1.96
CA PRO A 194 16.32 3.13 -1.52
C PRO A 194 15.35 4.26 -1.14
N THR A 195 15.85 5.22 -0.37
CA THR A 195 15.07 6.40 -0.03
C THR A 195 15.06 7.35 -1.22
N PRO A 196 13.89 7.67 -1.79
CA PRO A 196 13.80 8.64 -2.87
C PRO A 196 14.02 10.08 -2.35
N PRO A 197 14.42 11.01 -3.23
CA PRO A 197 14.32 12.44 -2.96
C PRO A 197 12.89 12.83 -2.58
N VAL A 198 12.77 13.76 -1.64
CA VAL A 198 11.50 14.33 -1.20
C VAL A 198 11.55 15.84 -1.22
N LYS A 199 10.41 16.47 -1.47
CA LYS A 199 10.22 17.92 -1.33
C LYS A 199 10.44 18.37 0.12
N SER A 200 10.68 19.66 0.32
CA SER A 200 10.94 20.24 1.65
C SER A 200 9.79 20.07 2.65
N TRP A 201 8.57 19.86 2.16
CA TRP A 201 7.39 19.57 2.98
C TRP A 201 7.14 18.07 3.17
N GLY A 202 7.84 17.21 2.43
CA GLY A 202 7.68 15.77 2.45
C GLY A 202 8.38 15.10 3.63
N CYS A 203 8.08 13.82 3.83
CA CYS A 203 8.71 12.98 4.85
C CYS A 203 8.71 11.52 4.37
N ILE A 204 9.79 10.78 4.66
CA ILE A 204 9.94 9.37 4.25
C ILE A 204 10.64 8.52 5.33
N SER A 205 10.74 9.04 6.55
CA SER A 205 11.31 8.34 7.71
C SER A 205 10.90 9.04 9.00
N GLY A 206 10.33 8.30 9.95
CA GLY A 206 9.92 8.84 11.25
C GLY A 206 8.78 9.86 11.16
N CYS A 207 7.95 9.74 10.12
CA CYS A 207 6.82 10.63 9.89
C CYS A 207 5.75 10.41 10.97
N SER A 208 5.07 11.48 11.36
CA SER A 208 3.90 11.40 12.24
C SER A 208 2.64 11.47 11.39
N ASN A 209 1.53 10.95 11.91
CA ASN A 209 0.24 11.15 11.27
C ASN A 209 -0.11 12.64 11.27
N ASN A 210 -0.77 13.10 10.19
CA ASN A 210 -1.39 14.41 10.17
C ASN A 210 -2.80 14.31 10.79
N GLU A 211 -2.85 14.42 12.12
CA GLU A 211 -4.09 14.31 12.90
C GLU A 211 -5.00 15.55 12.81
N ALA A 212 -4.71 16.50 11.90
CA ALA A 212 -5.54 17.68 11.69
C ALA A 212 -6.96 17.37 11.17
N ALA A 213 -7.16 16.17 10.61
CA ALA A 213 -8.48 15.66 10.28
C ALA A 213 -8.55 14.15 10.53
N THR A 214 -9.76 13.69 10.82
CA THR A 214 -10.04 12.26 10.99
C THR A 214 -10.04 11.52 9.65
N VAL A 215 -9.91 10.20 9.70
CA VAL A 215 -10.05 9.34 8.52
C VAL A 215 -11.39 9.62 7.82
N CYS A 216 -11.36 9.78 6.49
CA CYS A 216 -12.55 10.01 5.67
C CYS A 216 -13.39 11.25 6.04
N GLU A 217 -12.82 12.22 6.74
CA GLU A 217 -13.48 13.51 6.91
C GLU A 217 -13.62 14.23 5.58
N ASP A 218 -14.81 14.77 5.32
CA ASP A 218 -15.21 15.42 4.05
C ASP A 218 -15.05 14.54 2.80
N THR A 219 -14.98 13.21 2.98
CA THR A 219 -14.88 12.28 1.86
C THR A 219 -16.22 11.75 1.35
N GLY A 220 -17.35 12.23 1.86
CA GLY A 220 -18.67 11.73 1.46
C GLY A 220 -18.98 10.29 1.90
N PHE A 221 -18.04 9.63 2.60
CA PHE A 221 -18.25 8.36 3.29
C PHE A 221 -18.85 8.59 4.68
N SER A 222 -19.81 7.75 5.08
CA SER A 222 -20.42 7.87 6.40
C SER A 222 -19.52 7.26 7.47
N LYS A 223 -19.15 8.08 8.46
CA LYS A 223 -18.66 7.60 9.76
C LYS A 223 -19.83 6.89 10.44
N LEU A 224 -19.81 5.56 10.51
CA LEU A 224 -20.78 4.80 11.31
C LEU A 224 -20.57 5.06 12.81
#